data_AF-A0A2S6B297-F1
#
_entry.id   AF-A0A2S6B297-F1
#
_cell.length_a   1.000
_cell.length_b   1.000
_cell.length_c   1.000
_cell.angle_alpha   90.00
_cell.angle_beta   90.00
_cell.angle_gamma   90.00
#
_symmetry.space_group_name_H-M   'P 1'
#
loop_
_entity.id
_entity.type
_entity.pdbx_description
1 polymer ?
#
loop_
_entity_poly.entity_id
_entity_poly.type
_entity_poly.pdbx_seq_one_letter_code
_entity_poly.pdbx_strand_id
1 'polypeptide(L)'
;MSFTASRTPSALDADLDAGRSDEVPALSRFSLYALPASETSATIHTRRALMSRKGVTVEEAASRARERRREAGKMRRMDRAAWLFLVVSTCGGALAWRGSALSSQIMLLAGYGLLAIALVALLARVTRTPARSPLDAFYLPDELPATAEDIALLRRLSSEDPELEVVTNAWWRNQAPIRKSDIRLALDLRRAKLG
;
A
#
# COMPACT_ATOMS: atom_id res chain seq x y z
N MET A 1 -15.87 -72.68 29.33
CA MET A 1 -14.81 -72.47 28.33
C MET A 1 -14.11 -71.16 28.72
N SER A 2 -13.23 -71.11 29.70
CA SER A 2 -11.85 -71.66 29.76
C SER A 2 -10.97 -71.11 28.63
N PHE A 3 -10.20 -70.04 28.90
CA PHE A 3 -8.73 -70.10 29.05
C PHE A 3 -8.15 -68.70 29.26
N THR A 4 -7.61 -68.47 30.46
CA THR A 4 -6.61 -67.45 30.76
C THR A 4 -5.26 -67.89 30.18
N ALA A 5 -4.57 -67.01 29.45
CA ALA A 5 -3.17 -67.19 29.10
C ALA A 5 -2.41 -65.87 29.26
N SER A 6 -1.74 -65.76 30.40
CA SER A 6 -0.63 -64.85 30.64
C SER A 6 0.52 -65.16 29.67
N ARG A 7 0.98 -64.17 28.90
CA ARG A 7 2.28 -64.23 28.23
C ARG A 7 3.09 -63.01 28.64
N THR A 8 4.06 -63.26 29.52
CA THR A 8 5.17 -62.36 29.83
C THR A 8 5.98 -62.08 28.56
N PRO A 9 6.40 -60.83 28.29
CA PRO A 9 7.33 -60.53 27.21
C PRO A 9 8.71 -61.11 27.53
N SER A 10 9.26 -61.85 26.58
CA SER A 10 10.57 -62.51 26.67
C SER A 10 11.68 -61.50 26.35
N ALA A 11 12.76 -61.54 27.13
CA ALA A 11 13.92 -60.65 27.09
C ALA A 11 14.89 -60.97 25.93
N LEU A 12 14.37 -61.16 24.72
CA LEU A 12 15.15 -61.62 23.55
C LEU A 12 14.95 -60.80 22.26
N ASP A 13 14.20 -59.69 22.30
CA ASP A 13 14.10 -58.74 21.17
C ASP A 13 14.92 -57.45 21.39
N ALA A 14 15.89 -57.49 22.31
CA ALA A 14 16.68 -56.34 22.74
C ALA A 14 17.98 -56.10 21.92
N ASP A 15 18.16 -56.75 20.77
CA ASP A 15 19.46 -56.74 20.07
C ASP A 15 19.36 -56.67 18.53
N LEU A 16 18.34 -55.97 18.03
CA LEU A 16 18.34 -55.45 16.64
C LEU A 16 18.45 -53.93 16.68
N ASP A 17 19.63 -53.52 17.14
CA ASP A 17 20.13 -52.17 17.04
C ASP A 17 20.52 -51.84 15.59
N ALA A 18 20.54 -50.53 15.33
CA ALA A 18 21.34 -49.86 14.31
C ALA A 18 20.96 -50.07 12.82
N GLY A 19 20.25 -49.06 12.29
CA GLY A 19 20.63 -48.56 10.97
C GLY A 19 19.51 -48.25 9.98
N ARG A 20 18.55 -47.39 10.34
CA ARG A 20 17.98 -46.37 9.43
C ARG A 20 16.99 -45.49 10.18
N SER A 21 17.51 -44.61 11.01
CA SER A 21 16.87 -43.30 11.15
C SER A 21 17.01 -42.63 9.79
N ASP A 22 15.97 -42.68 8.96
CA ASP A 22 15.80 -41.73 7.88
C ASP A 22 15.85 -40.34 8.52
N GLU A 23 17.03 -39.74 8.46
CA GLU A 23 17.26 -38.36 8.79
C GLU A 23 16.45 -37.53 7.79
N VAL A 24 15.19 -37.28 8.15
CA VAL A 24 14.50 -36.09 7.68
C VAL A 24 15.39 -34.92 8.09
N PRO A 25 15.99 -34.16 7.14
CA PRO A 25 16.86 -33.05 7.50
C PRO A 25 16.08 -32.13 8.43
N ALA A 26 16.65 -31.95 9.61
CA ALA A 26 16.04 -31.33 10.76
C ALA A 26 15.45 -29.94 10.42
N LEU A 27 14.13 -29.90 10.19
CA LEU A 27 13.29 -28.70 10.25
C LEU A 27 13.23 -28.11 11.69
N SER A 28 14.00 -28.64 12.65
CA SER A 28 13.85 -28.40 14.09
C SER A 28 14.85 -27.40 14.69
N ARG A 29 15.62 -26.65 13.89
CA ARG A 29 16.61 -25.67 14.43
C ARG A 29 16.56 -24.24 13.89
N PHE A 30 15.50 -23.84 13.18
CA PHE A 30 15.29 -22.41 12.92
C PHE A 30 14.39 -21.81 14.00
N SER A 31 15.01 -21.39 15.10
CA SER A 31 14.35 -20.47 16.03
C SER A 31 14.24 -19.11 15.36
N LEU A 32 13.04 -18.55 15.33
CA LEU A 32 12.74 -17.18 14.85
C LEU A 32 13.54 -16.08 15.57
N TYR A 33 14.29 -16.43 16.64
CA TYR A 33 15.16 -15.57 17.43
C TYR A 33 16.63 -16.02 17.46
N ALA A 34 17.00 -17.09 16.76
CA ALA A 34 18.39 -17.50 16.65
C ALA A 34 19.08 -16.66 15.58
N LEU A 35 19.73 -15.57 16.01
CA LEU A 35 20.63 -14.81 15.14
C LEU A 35 21.83 -15.71 14.78
N PRO A 36 22.07 -16.02 13.49
CA PRO A 36 23.35 -16.51 13.02
C PRO A 36 24.44 -15.49 13.34
N ALA A 37 25.63 -15.95 13.73
CA ALA A 37 26.75 -15.10 14.12
C ALA A 37 27.27 -14.16 13.01
N SER A 38 26.79 -14.29 11.76
CA SER A 38 27.14 -13.50 10.59
C SER A 38 26.07 -12.50 10.14
N GLU A 39 25.01 -12.27 10.93
CA GLU A 39 23.94 -11.34 10.53
C GLU A 39 24.33 -9.87 10.59
N THR A 40 24.08 -9.15 9.49
CA THR A 40 24.27 -7.71 9.38
C THR A 40 23.00 -6.97 9.84
N SER A 41 23.10 -5.74 10.37
CA SER A 41 21.92 -4.95 10.76
C SER A 41 20.88 -4.80 9.63
N ALA A 42 21.34 -4.80 8.37
CA ALA A 42 20.50 -4.79 7.18
C ALA A 42 19.62 -6.05 7.02
N THR A 43 20.14 -7.25 7.32
CA THR A 43 19.34 -8.50 7.24
C THR A 43 18.30 -8.54 8.34
N ILE A 44 18.64 -8.06 9.55
CA ILE A 44 17.69 -7.98 10.68
C ILE A 44 16.55 -7.02 10.36
N HIS A 45 16.86 -5.84 9.81
CA HIS A 45 15.84 -4.85 9.47
C HIS A 45 14.91 -5.33 8.34
N THR A 46 15.47 -5.94 7.29
CA THR A 46 14.68 -6.46 6.16
C THR A 46 13.82 -7.66 6.57
N ARG A 47 14.32 -8.56 7.42
CA ARG A 47 13.51 -9.63 8.04
C ARG A 47 12.33 -9.08 8.83
N ARG A 48 12.59 -8.09 9.70
CA ARG A 48 11.51 -7.47 10.49
C ARG A 48 10.49 -6.77 9.60
N ALA A 49 10.93 -6.12 8.53
CA ALA A 49 10.05 -5.50 7.54
C ALA A 49 9.18 -6.55 6.82
N LEU A 50 9.75 -7.71 6.45
CA LEU A 50 9.02 -8.83 5.86
C LEU A 50 7.96 -9.40 6.81
N MET A 51 8.29 -9.59 8.09
CA MET A 51 7.37 -10.13 9.09
C MET A 51 6.27 -9.13 9.48
N SER A 52 6.57 -7.83 9.45
CA SER A 52 5.59 -6.77 9.75
C SER A 52 4.73 -6.38 8.56
N ARG A 53 4.75 -7.17 7.47
CA ARG A 53 3.88 -6.97 6.30
C ARG A 53 2.43 -6.82 6.75
N LYS A 54 1.86 -5.65 6.51
CA LYS A 54 0.41 -5.43 6.62
C LYS A 54 -0.22 -5.83 5.29
N GLY A 55 -1.00 -6.91 5.28
CA GLY A 55 -1.85 -7.23 4.14
C GLY A 55 -2.85 -6.10 3.95
N VAL A 56 -2.79 -5.41 2.82
CA VAL A 56 -3.75 -4.36 2.45
C VAL A 56 -4.60 -4.93 1.33
N THR A 57 -5.91 -4.93 1.51
CA THR A 57 -6.86 -5.41 0.50
C THR A 57 -6.96 -4.41 -0.65
N VAL A 58 -7.50 -4.86 -1.80
CA VAL A 58 -7.71 -3.99 -2.97
C VAL A 58 -8.67 -2.85 -2.60
N GLU A 59 -9.66 -3.15 -1.77
CA GLU A 59 -10.66 -2.19 -1.26
C GLU A 59 -10.00 -1.12 -0.39
N GLU A 60 -9.08 -1.49 0.48
CA GLU A 60 -8.31 -0.55 1.30
C GLU A 60 -7.34 0.30 0.48
N ALA A 61 -6.69 -0.29 -0.53
CA ALA A 61 -5.84 0.48 -1.45
C ALA A 61 -6.69 1.49 -2.24
N ALA A 62 -7.86 1.08 -2.71
CA ALA A 62 -8.80 1.95 -3.41
C ALA A 62 -9.38 3.05 -2.49
N SER A 63 -9.66 2.75 -1.22
CA SER A 63 -10.15 3.75 -0.26
C SER A 63 -9.09 4.83 0.00
N ARG A 64 -7.83 4.44 0.21
CA ARG A 64 -6.72 5.38 0.38
C ARG A 64 -6.43 6.20 -0.88
N ALA A 65 -6.52 5.59 -2.06
CA ALA A 65 -6.38 6.32 -3.33
C ALA A 65 -7.52 7.34 -3.52
N ARG A 66 -8.75 7.00 -3.10
CA ARG A 66 -9.90 7.94 -3.10
C ARG A 66 -9.70 9.08 -2.11
N GLU A 67 -9.14 8.81 -0.93
CA GLU A 67 -8.81 9.84 0.06
C GLU A 67 -7.74 10.80 -0.47
N ARG A 68 -6.63 10.29 -1.03
CA ARG A 68 -5.62 11.10 -1.71
C ARG A 68 -6.19 11.95 -2.83
N ARG A 69 -7.11 11.39 -3.63
CA ARG A 69 -7.81 12.15 -4.67
C ARG A 69 -8.69 13.26 -4.08
N ARG A 70 -9.34 13.02 -2.93
CA ARG A 70 -10.12 14.04 -2.21
C ARG A 70 -9.22 15.13 -1.66
N GLU A 71 -8.07 14.79 -1.10
CA GLU A 71 -7.08 15.74 -0.58
C GLU A 71 -6.46 16.58 -1.69
N ALA A 72 -6.02 15.96 -2.79
CA ALA A 72 -5.55 16.65 -3.98
C ALA A 72 -6.64 17.56 -4.57
N GLY A 73 -7.90 17.10 -4.53
CA GLY A 73 -9.06 17.91 -4.91
C GLY A 73 -9.32 19.10 -3.98
N LYS A 74 -9.10 18.96 -2.67
CA LYS A 74 -9.23 20.06 -1.69
C LYS A 74 -8.11 21.07 -1.83
N MET A 75 -6.86 20.63 -1.95
CA MET A 75 -5.70 21.50 -2.15
C MET A 75 -5.82 22.31 -3.44
N ARG A 76 -6.32 21.70 -4.52
CA ARG A 76 -6.58 22.38 -5.80
C ARG A 76 -7.80 23.30 -5.78
N ARG A 77 -8.79 23.05 -4.90
CA ARG A 77 -9.97 23.94 -4.77
C ARG A 77 -9.68 25.20 -3.96
N MET A 78 -8.68 25.18 -3.09
CA MET A 78 -8.10 26.39 -2.50
C MET A 78 -7.12 27.08 -3.48
N ASP A 79 -7.48 27.09 -4.76
CA ASP A 79 -6.67 27.68 -5.82
C ASP A 79 -6.71 29.21 -5.69
N ARG A 80 -5.58 29.88 -5.97
CA ARG A 80 -5.48 31.35 -6.05
C ARG A 80 -6.60 31.98 -6.87
N ALA A 81 -7.09 31.28 -7.89
CA ALA A 81 -8.21 31.72 -8.71
C ALA A 81 -9.55 31.83 -7.92
N ALA A 82 -9.83 30.97 -6.95
CA ALA A 82 -11.00 31.12 -6.08
C ALA A 82 -10.90 32.38 -5.21
N TRP A 83 -9.70 32.69 -4.72
CA TRP A 83 -9.42 33.93 -4.00
C TRP A 83 -9.58 35.16 -4.90
N LEU A 84 -9.06 35.11 -6.12
CA LEU A 84 -9.25 36.17 -7.13
C LEU A 84 -10.75 36.39 -7.44
N PHE A 85 -11.55 35.34 -7.58
CA PHE A 85 -13.00 35.49 -7.78
C PHE A 85 -13.70 36.16 -6.59
N LEU A 86 -13.31 35.82 -5.36
CA LEU A 86 -13.82 36.48 -4.17
C LEU A 86 -13.48 37.98 -4.16
N VAL A 87 -12.21 38.33 -4.42
CA VAL A 87 -11.76 39.72 -4.44
C VAL A 87 -12.42 40.53 -5.56
N VAL A 88 -12.52 39.96 -6.76
CA VAL A 88 -13.18 40.62 -7.90
C VAL A 88 -14.67 40.84 -7.60
N SER A 89 -15.35 39.85 -7.01
CA SER A 89 -16.78 39.97 -6.68
C SER A 89 -17.05 41.01 -5.58
N THR A 90 -16.22 41.05 -4.53
CA THR A 90 -16.35 42.07 -3.48
C THR A 90 -16.02 43.46 -4.00
N CYS A 91 -14.99 43.60 -4.85
CA CYS A 91 -14.63 44.88 -5.45
C CYS A 91 -15.71 45.40 -6.42
N GLY A 92 -16.25 44.51 -7.27
CA GLY A 92 -17.35 44.84 -8.19
C GLY A 92 -18.64 45.23 -7.47
N GLY A 93 -19.00 44.49 -6.41
CA GLY A 93 -20.13 44.83 -5.55
C GLY A 93 -19.97 46.16 -4.81
N ALA A 94 -18.77 46.41 -4.26
CA ALA A 94 -18.47 47.69 -3.59
C ALA A 94 -18.52 48.88 -4.56
N LEU A 95 -18.02 48.72 -5.78
CA LEU A 95 -18.10 49.76 -6.82
C LEU A 95 -19.54 50.04 -7.23
N ALA A 96 -20.35 48.99 -7.44
CA ALA A 96 -21.76 49.15 -7.80
C ALA A 96 -22.55 49.85 -6.69
N TRP A 97 -22.30 49.48 -5.42
CA TRP A 97 -22.93 50.14 -4.27
C TRP A 97 -22.52 51.61 -4.16
N ARG A 98 -21.22 51.91 -4.31
CA ARG A 98 -20.71 53.29 -4.27
C ARG A 98 -21.19 54.14 -5.45
N GLY A 99 -21.28 53.55 -6.64
CA GLY A 99 -21.86 54.19 -7.82
C GLY A 99 -23.34 54.50 -7.64
N SER A 100 -24.09 53.59 -6.97
CA SER A 100 -25.48 53.83 -6.60
C SER A 100 -25.63 54.96 -5.58
N ALA A 101 -24.75 55.04 -4.58
CA ALA A 101 -24.80 56.09 -3.56
C ALA A 101 -24.44 57.48 -4.12
N LEU A 102 -23.56 57.53 -5.13
CA LEU A 102 -23.11 58.76 -5.78
C LEU A 102 -23.91 59.13 -7.04
N SER A 103 -24.95 58.37 -7.38
CA SER A 103 -25.74 58.52 -8.62
C SER A 103 -24.88 58.59 -9.90
N SER A 104 -23.73 57.93 -9.91
CA SER A 104 -22.76 57.98 -11.01
C SER A 104 -22.95 56.79 -11.94
N GLN A 105 -23.44 57.05 -13.15
CA GLN A 105 -23.67 56.03 -14.19
C GLN A 105 -22.39 55.30 -14.59
N ILE A 106 -21.24 55.99 -14.61
CA ILE A 106 -19.94 55.40 -14.98
C ILE A 106 -19.52 54.35 -13.95
N MET A 107 -19.69 54.63 -12.65
CA MET A 107 -19.34 53.67 -11.60
C MET A 107 -20.28 52.46 -11.58
N LEU A 108 -21.55 52.63 -11.90
CA LEU A 108 -22.50 51.52 -12.01
C LEU A 108 -22.13 50.58 -13.18
N LEU A 109 -21.86 51.14 -14.37
CA LEU A 109 -21.40 50.38 -15.53
C LEU A 109 -20.11 49.62 -15.25
N ALA A 110 -19.14 50.26 -14.58
CA ALA A 110 -17.89 49.62 -14.18
C ALA A 110 -18.11 48.46 -13.20
N GLY A 111 -18.95 48.66 -12.17
CA GLY A 111 -19.26 47.62 -11.17
C GLY A 111 -19.97 46.40 -11.78
N TYR A 112 -21.02 46.63 -12.56
CA TYR A 112 -21.77 45.56 -13.22
C TYR A 112 -20.96 44.87 -14.32
N GLY A 113 -20.15 45.62 -15.08
CA GLY A 113 -19.25 45.05 -16.08
C GLY A 113 -18.22 44.11 -15.46
N LEU A 114 -17.64 44.50 -14.33
CA LEU A 114 -16.67 43.68 -13.60
C LEU A 114 -17.31 42.39 -13.04
N LEU A 115 -18.54 42.47 -12.53
CA LEU A 115 -19.31 41.30 -12.09
C LEU A 115 -19.67 40.36 -13.26
N ALA A 116 -20.07 40.91 -14.41
CA ALA A 116 -20.39 40.12 -15.60
C ALA A 116 -19.15 39.35 -16.11
N ILE A 117 -17.98 40.00 -16.16
CA ILE A 117 -16.73 39.34 -16.54
C ILE A 117 -16.37 38.24 -15.55
N ALA A 118 -16.53 38.48 -14.25
CA ALA A 118 -16.28 37.47 -13.21
C ALA A 118 -17.20 36.24 -13.39
N LEU A 119 -18.48 36.47 -13.69
CA LEU A 119 -19.46 35.41 -13.89
C LEU A 119 -19.16 34.59 -15.15
N VAL A 120 -18.82 35.24 -16.27
CA VAL A 120 -18.42 34.57 -17.50
C VAL A 120 -17.13 33.76 -17.30
N ALA A 121 -16.14 34.31 -16.60
CA ALA A 121 -14.89 33.60 -16.29
C ALA A 121 -15.13 32.40 -15.36
N LEU A 122 -16.04 32.50 -14.39
CA LEU A 122 -16.45 31.38 -13.55
C LEU A 122 -17.13 30.29 -14.36
N LEU A 123 -18.06 30.66 -15.25
CA LEU A 123 -18.76 29.73 -16.13
C LEU A 123 -17.81 29.02 -17.09
N ALA A 124 -16.88 29.77 -17.70
CA ALA A 124 -15.82 29.23 -18.54
C ALA A 124 -14.91 28.26 -17.77
N ARG A 125 -14.61 28.55 -16.50
CA ARG A 125 -13.84 27.62 -15.66
C ARG A 125 -14.61 26.34 -15.37
N VAL A 126 -15.88 26.44 -14.98
CA VAL A 126 -16.72 25.26 -14.67
C VAL A 126 -16.91 24.37 -15.90
N THR A 127 -17.08 24.97 -17.08
CA THR A 127 -17.29 24.24 -18.34
C THR A 127 -15.99 23.68 -18.94
N ARG A 128 -14.83 24.33 -18.72
CA ARG A 128 -13.53 23.87 -19.23
C ARG A 128 -12.74 22.98 -18.27
N THR A 129 -13.13 22.81 -17.01
CA THR A 129 -12.41 21.88 -16.12
C THR A 129 -12.52 20.46 -16.65
N PRO A 130 -11.43 19.85 -17.16
CA PRO A 130 -11.49 18.54 -17.76
C PRO A 130 -11.84 17.49 -16.69
N ALA A 131 -12.44 16.39 -17.15
CA ALA A 131 -12.83 15.25 -16.34
C ALA A 131 -11.75 14.91 -15.31
N ARG A 132 -12.16 14.78 -14.04
CA ARG A 132 -11.30 14.49 -12.90
C ARG A 132 -10.26 13.42 -13.27
N SER A 133 -8.97 13.65 -12.98
CA SER A 133 -7.92 12.65 -13.22
C SER A 133 -8.35 11.25 -12.80
N PRO A 134 -8.02 10.21 -13.60
CA PRO A 134 -8.39 8.84 -13.31
C PRO A 134 -7.85 8.42 -11.94
N LEU A 135 -8.55 7.50 -11.27
CA LEU A 135 -8.17 7.05 -9.92
C LEU A 135 -6.78 6.39 -9.93
N ASP A 136 -6.43 5.76 -11.05
CA ASP A 136 -5.15 5.09 -11.29
C ASP A 136 -3.93 6.01 -11.04
N ALA A 137 -4.07 7.30 -11.33
CA ALA A 137 -3.01 8.29 -11.11
C ALA A 137 -2.73 8.60 -9.63
N PHE A 138 -3.58 8.13 -8.72
CA PHE A 138 -3.45 8.39 -7.28
C PHE A 138 -2.95 7.18 -6.50
N TYR A 139 -2.81 6.00 -7.10
CA TYR A 139 -2.21 4.83 -6.43
C TYR A 139 -0.72 5.06 -6.24
N LEU A 140 -0.18 4.67 -5.07
CA LEU A 140 1.26 4.63 -4.91
C LEU A 140 1.83 3.41 -5.67
N PRO A 141 3.06 3.49 -6.22
CA PRO A 141 3.71 2.36 -6.88
C PRO A 141 3.76 1.08 -6.04
N ASP A 142 3.79 1.25 -4.71
CA ASP A 142 3.88 0.17 -3.72
C ASP A 142 2.53 -0.46 -3.38
N GLU A 143 1.42 0.19 -3.76
CA GLU A 143 0.06 -0.32 -3.58
C GLU A 143 -0.44 -1.12 -4.78
N LEU A 144 0.30 -1.07 -5.88
CA LEU A 144 -0.04 -1.81 -7.09
C LEU A 144 0.19 -3.31 -6.87
N PRO A 145 -0.73 -4.16 -7.36
CA PRO A 145 -0.54 -5.59 -7.34
C PRO A 145 0.72 -5.97 -8.14
N ALA A 146 1.39 -7.01 -7.67
CA ALA A 146 2.50 -7.63 -8.38
C ALA A 146 2.03 -8.17 -9.74
N THR A 147 2.88 -8.08 -10.76
CA THR A 147 2.60 -8.72 -12.07
C THR A 147 2.78 -10.24 -11.98
N ALA A 148 2.39 -10.96 -13.03
CA ALA A 148 2.61 -12.42 -13.08
C ALA A 148 4.12 -12.78 -13.05
N GLU A 149 4.95 -11.99 -13.72
CA GLU A 149 6.42 -12.16 -13.74
C GLU A 149 7.03 -11.96 -12.35
N ASP A 150 6.58 -10.92 -11.67
CA ASP A 150 6.90 -10.56 -10.28
C ASP A 150 6.56 -11.72 -9.31
N ILE A 151 5.39 -12.34 -9.47
CA ILE A 151 4.94 -13.49 -8.67
C ILE A 151 5.79 -14.73 -8.96
N ALA A 152 6.12 -14.99 -10.24
CA ALA A 152 6.98 -16.09 -10.63
C ALA A 152 8.40 -15.93 -10.05
N LEU A 153 8.92 -14.71 -10.05
CA LEU A 153 10.19 -14.37 -9.42
C LEU A 153 10.12 -14.64 -7.91
N LEU A 154 9.08 -14.19 -7.22
CA LEU A 154 8.91 -14.44 -5.79
C LEU A 154 8.88 -15.94 -5.47
N ARG A 155 8.19 -16.73 -6.30
CA ARG A 155 8.12 -18.19 -6.14
C ARG A 155 9.49 -18.86 -6.30
N ARG A 156 10.28 -18.41 -7.29
CA ARG A 156 11.65 -18.89 -7.48
C ARG A 156 12.54 -18.50 -6.30
N LEU A 157 12.43 -17.26 -5.81
CA LEU A 157 13.17 -16.82 -4.63
C LEU A 157 12.80 -17.62 -3.38
N SER A 158 11.51 -17.93 -3.18
CA SER A 158 11.08 -18.75 -2.05
C SER A 158 11.60 -20.18 -2.12
N SER A 159 11.77 -20.76 -3.31
CA SER A 159 12.41 -22.09 -3.42
C SER A 159 13.92 -22.08 -3.21
N GLU A 160 14.57 -20.94 -3.46
CA GLU A 160 16.02 -20.78 -3.26
C GLU A 160 16.37 -20.46 -1.79
N ASP A 161 15.46 -19.83 -1.04
CA ASP A 161 15.68 -19.42 0.37
C ASP A 161 14.57 -19.97 1.30
N PRO A 162 14.90 -20.95 2.18
CA PRO A 162 13.91 -21.58 3.05
C PRO A 162 13.28 -20.61 4.06
N GLU A 163 13.99 -19.53 4.42
CA GLU A 163 13.44 -18.50 5.31
C GLU A 163 12.32 -17.73 4.60
N LEU A 164 12.52 -17.42 3.33
CA LEU A 164 11.55 -16.71 2.51
C LEU A 164 10.34 -17.61 2.22
N GLU A 165 10.54 -18.92 2.06
CA GLU A 165 9.47 -19.89 1.91
C GLU A 165 8.49 -19.87 3.08
N VAL A 166 9.00 -19.94 4.32
CA VAL A 166 8.16 -19.94 5.53
C VAL A 166 7.32 -18.66 5.63
N VAL A 167 7.94 -17.50 5.39
CA VAL A 167 7.25 -16.20 5.48
C VAL A 167 6.23 -16.02 4.36
N THR A 168 6.58 -16.38 3.13
CA THR A 168 5.71 -16.21 1.96
C THR A 168 4.55 -17.22 1.93
N ASN A 169 4.69 -18.39 2.58
CA ASN A 169 3.60 -19.37 2.70
C ASN A 169 2.34 -18.77 3.34
N ALA A 170 2.52 -17.91 4.35
CA ALA A 170 1.41 -17.17 4.96
C ALA A 170 0.77 -16.16 3.99
N TRP A 171 1.53 -15.64 3.03
CA TRP A 171 1.02 -14.66 2.06
C TRP A 171 0.15 -15.32 0.99
N TRP A 172 0.52 -16.51 0.52
CA TRP A 172 -0.27 -17.27 -0.46
C TRP A 172 -1.65 -17.68 0.08
N ARG A 173 -1.78 -17.81 1.40
CA ARG A 173 -3.05 -18.15 2.09
C ARG A 173 -3.88 -16.94 2.47
N ASN A 174 -3.31 -15.74 2.38
CA ASN A 174 -3.99 -14.49 2.74
C ASN A 174 -4.82 -13.99 1.54
N GLN A 175 -6.01 -13.44 1.81
CA GLN A 175 -6.88 -12.84 0.78
C GLN A 175 -6.30 -11.51 0.24
N ALA A 176 -5.36 -10.88 0.95
CA ALA A 176 -4.69 -9.68 0.48
C ALA A 176 -3.70 -10.00 -0.66
N PRO A 177 -3.80 -9.31 -1.82
CA PRO A 177 -2.93 -9.56 -2.96
C PRO A 177 -1.46 -9.29 -2.63
N ILE A 178 -0.56 -10.02 -3.30
CA ILE A 178 0.88 -9.74 -3.24
C ILE A 178 1.15 -8.48 -4.05
N ARG A 179 1.85 -7.53 -3.43
CA ARG A 179 2.17 -6.22 -4.03
C ARG A 179 3.61 -6.14 -4.48
N LYS A 180 3.90 -5.15 -5.34
CA LYS A 180 5.28 -4.86 -5.75
C LYS A 180 6.20 -4.53 -4.56
N SER A 181 5.66 -3.91 -3.51
CA SER A 181 6.40 -3.66 -2.26
C SER A 181 6.87 -4.95 -1.59
N ASP A 182 6.03 -5.99 -1.59
CA ASP A 182 6.32 -7.27 -0.93
C ASP A 182 7.48 -7.99 -1.64
N ILE A 183 7.56 -7.83 -2.96
CA ILE A 183 8.66 -8.39 -3.78
C ILE A 183 9.95 -7.62 -3.58
N ARG A 184 9.88 -6.28 -3.46
CA ARG A 184 11.06 -5.48 -3.11
C ARG A 184 11.63 -5.91 -1.76
N LEU A 185 10.78 -6.14 -0.76
CA LEU A 185 11.22 -6.64 0.55
C LEU A 185 11.92 -8.00 0.45
N ALA A 186 11.41 -8.91 -0.38
CA ALA A 186 12.05 -10.21 -0.62
C ALA A 186 13.42 -10.07 -1.31
N LEU A 187 13.51 -9.19 -2.31
CA LEU A 187 14.76 -8.87 -2.99
C LEU A 187 15.77 -8.18 -2.07
N ASP A 188 15.31 -7.28 -1.19
CA ASP A 188 16.16 -6.57 -0.26
C ASP A 188 16.73 -7.51 0.82
N LEU A 189 15.95 -8.50 1.29
CA LEU A 189 16.48 -9.56 2.14
C LEU A 189 17.58 -10.35 1.41
N ARG A 190 17.34 -10.74 0.14
CA ARG A 190 18.35 -11.44 -0.66
C ARG A 190 19.63 -10.61 -0.82
N ARG A 191 19.50 -9.33 -1.15
CA ARG A 191 20.66 -8.41 -1.26
C ARG A 191 21.40 -8.29 0.06
N ALA A 192 20.68 -8.09 1.17
CA ALA A 192 21.27 -7.98 2.49
C ALA A 192 22.01 -9.26 2.91
N LYS A 193 21.57 -10.44 2.46
CA LYS A 193 22.26 -11.72 2.68
C LYS A 193 23.52 -11.89 1.82
N LEU A 194 23.61 -11.21 0.68
CA LEU A 194 24.74 -11.29 -0.25
C LEU A 194 25.88 -10.30 0.10
N GLY A 195 25.61 -9.28 0.92
CA GLY A 195 26.60 -8.28 1.37
C GLY A 195 26.56 -7.02 0.54
#